data_AF-A0A0K8P3I5-F1
#
_entry.id   AF-A0A0K8P3I5-F1
#
_cell.length_a   1.000
_cell.length_b   1.000
_cell.length_c   1.000
_cell.angle_alpha   90.00
_cell.angle_beta   90.00
_cell.angle_gamma   90.00
#
_symmetry.space_group_name_H-M   'P 1'
#
loop_
_entity.id
_entity.type
_entity.pdbx_description
1 polymer ?
#
loop_
_entity_poly.entity_id
_entity_poly.type
_entity_poly.pdbx_seq_one_letter_code
_entity_poly.pdbx_strand_id
1 'polypeptide(L)'
;MPMPADETPPRGRTVPTPDPVDPVDPAAIDEVLRFWFEETLPAQWWAVDPAFDQAIGARFGALLEAAGRGEAWAWRRSPRGRLAEVLVLDQFSRNVRRGTPGAWANDAAALVLAQEAVAGGHDQALPPPQRAFLYLPYMHSESRRVHQEALRLYTALGLPANLDAQRRHQAIVERFGRYPHRNAVLGRASTPEELAFLEQPGSRF
;
A
#
# COMPACT_ATOMS: atom_id res chain seq x y z
N MET A 1 -24.75 65.48 33.88
CA MET A 1 -23.86 64.36 34.20
C MET A 1 -23.27 63.84 32.89
N PRO A 2 -21.94 63.70 32.75
CA PRO A 2 -21.34 63.12 31.55
C PRO A 2 -21.31 61.58 31.67
N MET A 3 -21.57 60.89 30.55
CA MET A 3 -21.40 59.43 30.42
C MET A 3 -19.90 59.09 30.26
N PRO A 4 -19.39 57.98 30.82
CA PRO A 4 -17.99 57.60 30.65
C PRO A 4 -17.73 56.92 29.31
N ALA A 5 -16.45 56.93 28.94
CA ALA A 5 -15.90 56.58 27.64
C ALA A 5 -16.02 55.09 27.26
N ASP A 6 -16.03 54.88 25.95
CA ASP A 6 -16.04 53.63 25.19
C ASP A 6 -14.83 52.73 25.54
N GLU A 7 -15.07 51.58 26.16
CA GLU A 7 -14.07 50.53 26.39
C GLU A 7 -13.88 49.72 25.11
N THR A 8 -12.71 49.86 24.48
CA THR A 8 -12.32 49.01 23.35
C THR A 8 -12.15 47.56 23.82
N PRO A 9 -12.78 46.56 23.19
CA PRO A 9 -12.68 45.18 23.64
C PRO A 9 -11.25 44.64 23.44
N PRO A 10 -10.78 43.71 24.31
CA PRO A 10 -9.44 43.17 24.21
C PRO A 10 -9.28 42.37 22.91
N ARG A 11 -8.15 42.61 22.21
CA ARG A 11 -7.77 41.84 21.02
C ARG A 11 -7.74 40.36 21.38
N GLY A 12 -8.59 39.57 20.72
CA GLY A 12 -8.67 38.13 20.91
C GLY A 12 -7.29 37.50 20.73
N ARG A 13 -6.86 36.69 21.71
CA ARG A 13 -5.71 35.80 21.56
C ARG A 13 -6.01 34.87 20.38
N THR A 14 -5.27 35.01 19.29
CA THR A 14 -5.20 33.98 18.26
C THR A 14 -4.60 32.74 18.91
N VAL A 15 -5.41 31.71 19.11
CA VAL A 15 -4.91 30.36 19.42
C VAL A 15 -4.05 29.94 18.22
N PRO A 16 -2.76 29.62 18.38
CA PRO A 16 -1.97 29.13 17.28
C PRO A 16 -2.65 27.88 16.73
N THR A 17 -2.93 27.87 15.43
CA THR A 17 -3.29 26.65 14.71
C THR A 17 -2.17 25.65 14.97
N PRO A 18 -2.47 24.41 15.42
CA PRO A 18 -1.43 23.40 15.56
C PRO A 18 -0.69 23.25 14.23
N ASP A 19 0.63 23.12 14.29
CA ASP A 19 1.42 22.85 13.10
C ASP A 19 0.86 21.60 12.41
N PRO A 20 0.82 21.57 11.06
CA PRO A 20 0.39 20.38 10.35
C PRO A 20 1.26 19.19 10.78
N VAL A 21 0.60 18.13 11.26
CA VAL A 21 1.27 16.89 11.67
C VAL A 21 2.09 16.38 10.49
N ASP A 22 3.39 16.13 10.71
CA ASP A 22 4.25 15.52 9.71
C ASP A 22 3.67 14.15 9.34
N PRO A 23 3.20 13.95 8.09
CA PRO A 23 2.56 12.71 7.70
C PRO A 23 3.50 11.50 7.77
N VAL A 24 4.83 11.73 7.78
CA VAL A 24 5.85 10.66 7.90
C VAL A 24 6.53 10.65 9.27
N ASP A 25 5.90 11.20 10.31
CA ASP A 25 6.35 11.05 11.70
C ASP A 25 6.60 9.55 12.02
N PRO A 26 7.73 9.17 12.66
CA PRO A 26 8.00 7.78 13.02
C PRO A 26 6.88 7.09 13.83
N ALA A 27 6.06 7.84 14.58
CA ALA A 27 4.89 7.31 15.29
C ALA A 27 3.82 6.74 14.34
N ALA A 28 3.74 7.24 13.09
CA ALA A 28 2.80 6.72 12.10
C ALA A 28 3.17 5.30 11.62
N ILE A 29 4.40 4.81 11.84
CA ILE A 29 4.76 3.41 11.57
C ILE A 29 3.86 2.46 12.36
N ASP A 30 3.74 2.71 13.67
CA ASP A 30 2.92 1.86 14.54
C ASP A 30 1.44 2.04 14.27
N GLU A 31 1.02 3.22 13.82
CA GLU A 31 -0.35 3.48 13.40
C GLU A 31 -0.75 2.65 12.16
N VAL A 32 0.09 2.64 11.13
CA VAL A 32 -0.12 1.83 9.91
C VAL A 32 -0.19 0.34 10.26
N LEU A 33 0.76 -0.15 11.05
CA LEU A 33 0.83 -1.57 11.39
C LEU A 33 -0.33 -2.01 12.29
N ARG A 34 -0.70 -1.20 13.28
CA ARG A 34 -1.85 -1.49 14.15
C ARG A 34 -3.14 -1.48 13.36
N PHE A 35 -3.36 -0.46 12.53
CA PHE A 35 -4.53 -0.42 11.67
C PHE A 35 -4.64 -1.68 10.81
N TRP A 36 -3.56 -2.05 10.11
CA TRP A 36 -3.60 -3.15 9.17
C TRP A 36 -3.68 -4.54 9.83
N PHE A 37 -2.98 -4.77 10.93
CA PHE A 37 -2.87 -6.11 11.53
C PHE A 37 -3.75 -6.34 12.76
N GLU A 38 -4.29 -5.29 13.39
CA GLU A 38 -5.05 -5.40 14.64
C GLU A 38 -6.46 -4.83 14.53
N GLU A 39 -6.64 -3.72 13.79
CA GLU A 39 -7.95 -3.05 13.69
C GLU A 39 -8.81 -3.56 12.52
N THR A 40 -8.23 -4.35 11.61
CA THR A 40 -8.94 -4.90 10.44
C THR A 40 -8.99 -6.41 10.46
N LEU A 41 -10.06 -6.96 9.89
CA LEU A 41 -10.22 -8.39 9.70
C LEU A 41 -9.50 -8.84 8.43
N PRO A 42 -8.89 -10.04 8.40
CA PRO A 42 -8.21 -10.55 7.21
C PRO A 42 -9.05 -10.57 5.93
N ALA A 43 -10.39 -10.70 6.07
CA ALA A 43 -11.31 -10.65 4.95
C ALA A 43 -11.37 -9.27 4.27
N GLN A 44 -11.12 -8.19 5.02
CA GLN A 44 -11.16 -6.82 4.50
C GLN A 44 -9.96 -6.48 3.62
N TRP A 45 -8.82 -7.14 3.81
CA TRP A 45 -7.62 -6.90 2.99
C TRP A 45 -7.83 -7.20 1.51
N TRP A 46 -8.76 -8.12 1.21
CA TRP A 46 -9.01 -8.63 -0.15
C TRP A 46 -10.38 -8.27 -0.68
N ALA A 47 -11.23 -7.64 0.14
CA ALA A 47 -12.57 -7.24 -0.25
C ALA A 47 -12.59 -5.85 -0.90
N VAL A 48 -13.49 -5.66 -1.86
CA VAL A 48 -13.85 -4.32 -2.33
C VAL A 48 -14.90 -3.77 -1.38
N ASP A 49 -14.52 -2.78 -0.58
CA ASP A 49 -15.40 -2.11 0.38
C ASP A 49 -15.16 -0.59 0.33
N PRO A 50 -16.10 0.18 -0.26
CA PRO A 50 -15.96 1.63 -0.35
C PRO A 50 -15.86 2.36 0.99
N ALA A 51 -16.46 1.82 2.06
CA ALA A 51 -16.36 2.43 3.39
C ALA A 51 -14.96 2.22 3.98
N PHE A 52 -14.38 1.04 3.77
CA PHE A 52 -13.00 0.75 4.14
C PHE A 52 -12.00 1.60 3.35
N ASP A 53 -12.22 1.76 2.04
CA ASP A 53 -11.38 2.62 1.19
C ASP A 53 -11.39 4.08 1.66
N GLN A 54 -12.58 4.61 2.01
CA GLN A 54 -12.72 5.96 2.57
C GLN A 54 -12.02 6.10 3.92
N ALA A 55 -12.10 5.10 4.80
CA ALA A 55 -11.42 5.11 6.09
C ALA A 55 -9.89 5.17 5.92
N ILE A 56 -9.33 4.38 4.99
CA ILE A 56 -7.90 4.42 4.66
C ILE A 56 -7.54 5.79 4.10
N GLY A 57 -8.33 6.33 3.16
CA GLY A 57 -8.06 7.62 2.54
C GLY A 57 -8.06 8.77 3.54
N ALA A 58 -9.04 8.79 4.45
CA ALA A 58 -9.16 9.81 5.48
C ALA A 58 -7.99 9.80 6.48
N ARG A 59 -7.52 8.60 6.85
CA ARG A 59 -6.47 8.44 7.89
C ARG A 59 -5.05 8.50 7.32
N PHE A 60 -4.82 7.91 6.15
CA PHE A 60 -3.47 7.70 5.61
C PHE A 60 -3.25 8.37 4.25
N GLY A 61 -4.20 9.13 3.71
CA GLY A 61 -4.06 9.79 2.42
C GLY A 61 -2.85 10.72 2.33
N ALA A 62 -2.63 11.57 3.34
CA ALA A 62 -1.47 12.46 3.39
C ALA A 62 -0.14 11.70 3.48
N LEU A 63 -0.11 10.61 4.26
CA LEU A 63 1.03 9.69 4.35
C LEU A 63 1.31 8.99 3.03
N LEU A 64 0.28 8.52 2.32
CA LEU A 64 0.44 7.91 0.99
C LEU A 64 1.07 8.88 -0.01
N GLU A 65 0.63 10.13 -0.03
CA GLU A 65 1.22 11.14 -0.90
C GLU A 65 2.69 11.43 -0.53
N ALA A 66 3.00 11.56 0.76
CA ALA A 66 4.36 11.80 1.25
C ALA A 66 5.31 10.62 0.97
N ALA A 67 4.88 9.39 1.28
CA ALA A 67 5.61 8.18 0.97
C ALA A 67 5.83 8.03 -0.55
N GLY A 68 4.83 8.37 -1.38
CA GLY A 68 4.95 8.36 -2.84
C GLY A 68 6.01 9.34 -3.38
N ARG A 69 6.31 10.41 -2.63
CA ARG A 69 7.42 11.34 -2.91
C ARG A 69 8.77 10.91 -2.29
N GLY A 70 8.80 9.76 -1.61
CA GLY A 70 10.00 9.23 -0.95
C GLY A 70 10.33 9.89 0.40
N GLU A 71 9.42 10.67 0.98
CA GLU A 71 9.64 11.41 2.22
C GLU A 71 9.76 10.47 3.44
N ALA A 72 9.20 9.26 3.37
CA ALA A 72 9.26 8.23 4.41
C ALA A 72 10.62 7.50 4.53
N TRP A 73 11.68 7.96 3.85
CA TRP A 73 12.97 7.26 3.78
C TRP A 73 13.59 6.91 5.14
N ALA A 74 13.32 7.70 6.17
CA ALA A 74 13.82 7.48 7.53
C ALA A 74 13.24 6.19 8.17
N TRP A 75 12.05 5.74 7.75
CA TRP A 75 11.39 4.54 8.26
C TRP A 75 12.18 3.27 7.92
N ARG A 76 12.98 3.32 6.86
CA ARG A 76 13.77 2.19 6.33
C ARG A 76 14.87 1.71 7.28
N ARG A 77 15.11 2.43 8.37
CA ARG A 77 16.06 2.08 9.44
C ARG A 77 15.63 0.87 10.28
N SER A 78 14.38 0.43 10.16
CA SER A 78 13.86 -0.74 10.90
C SER A 78 13.04 -1.67 10.00
N PRO A 79 12.97 -2.99 10.31
CA PRO A 79 12.08 -3.93 9.62
C PRO A 79 10.61 -3.50 9.61
N ARG A 80 10.11 -2.99 10.74
CA ARG A 80 8.73 -2.51 10.90
C ARG A 80 8.44 -1.29 10.04
N GLY A 81 9.34 -0.31 10.03
CA GLY A 81 9.19 0.89 9.20
C GLY A 81 9.24 0.58 7.70
N ARG A 82 10.10 -0.36 7.27
CA ARG A 82 10.11 -0.87 5.88
C ARG A 82 8.78 -1.51 5.49
N LEU A 83 8.23 -2.36 6.36
CA LEU A 83 6.93 -2.98 6.13
C LEU A 83 5.81 -1.93 6.05
N ALA A 84 5.79 -0.95 6.95
CA ALA A 84 4.78 0.11 6.95
C ALA A 84 4.83 0.93 5.65
N GLU A 85 6.04 1.34 5.20
CA GLU A 85 6.20 2.06 3.93
C GLU A 85 5.72 1.23 2.73
N VAL A 86 6.04 -0.08 2.70
CA VAL A 86 5.57 -0.99 1.65
C VAL A 86 4.05 -1.14 1.67
N LEU A 87 3.42 -1.29 2.84
CA LEU A 87 1.96 -1.39 2.97
C LEU A 87 1.25 -0.14 2.45
N VAL A 88 1.77 1.04 2.79
CA VAL A 88 1.21 2.32 2.32
C VAL A 88 1.30 2.39 0.79
N LEU A 89 2.49 2.15 0.24
CA LEU A 89 2.72 2.29 -1.20
C LEU A 89 2.02 1.22 -2.04
N ASP A 90 1.87 0.01 -1.52
CA ASP A 90 1.27 -1.12 -2.24
C ASP A 90 -0.22 -1.27 -1.93
N GLN A 91 -0.58 -1.57 -0.67
CA GLN A 91 -1.96 -1.87 -0.27
C GLN A 91 -2.82 -0.62 -0.20
N PHE A 92 -2.40 0.41 0.56
CA PHE A 92 -3.25 1.60 0.74
C PHE A 92 -3.46 2.34 -0.58
N SER A 93 -2.44 2.38 -1.45
CA SER A 93 -2.58 2.89 -2.82
C SER A 93 -3.75 2.25 -3.57
N ARG A 94 -3.92 0.93 -3.46
CA ARG A 94 -5.01 0.18 -4.14
C ARG A 94 -6.39 0.49 -3.59
N ASN A 95 -6.50 0.73 -2.27
CA ASN A 95 -7.74 1.13 -1.63
C ASN A 95 -8.09 2.59 -1.95
N VAL A 96 -7.17 3.52 -1.69
CA VAL A 96 -7.41 4.98 -1.80
C VAL A 96 -7.65 5.42 -3.24
N ARG A 97 -7.00 4.78 -4.21
CA ARG A 97 -7.03 5.17 -5.62
C ARG A 97 -7.73 4.14 -6.50
N ARG A 98 -8.62 3.32 -5.91
CA ARG A 98 -9.32 2.22 -6.59
C ARG A 98 -9.98 2.69 -7.90
N GLY A 99 -9.84 1.88 -8.94
CA GLY A 99 -10.43 2.17 -10.25
C GLY A 99 -9.72 3.27 -11.05
N THR A 100 -8.58 3.77 -10.56
CA THR A 100 -7.75 4.75 -11.29
C THR A 100 -6.36 4.19 -11.54
N PRO A 101 -5.61 4.70 -12.54
CA PRO A 101 -4.19 4.35 -12.74
C PRO A 101 -3.35 4.56 -11.48
N GLY A 102 -3.76 5.50 -10.62
CA GLY A 102 -3.08 5.85 -9.38
C GLY A 102 -2.93 4.68 -8.41
N ALA A 103 -3.77 3.65 -8.49
CA ALA A 103 -3.70 2.45 -7.66
C ALA A 103 -2.35 1.70 -7.80
N TRP A 104 -1.74 1.74 -8.99
CA TRP A 104 -0.47 1.06 -9.31
C TRP A 104 0.72 2.01 -9.45
N ALA A 105 0.52 3.32 -9.27
CA ALA A 105 1.56 4.32 -9.51
C ALA A 105 2.82 4.10 -8.67
N ASN A 106 2.67 3.49 -7.49
CA ASN A 106 3.74 3.24 -6.54
C ASN A 106 4.30 1.81 -6.60
N ASP A 107 3.80 0.92 -7.48
CA ASP A 107 4.19 -0.50 -7.52
C ASP A 107 5.71 -0.70 -7.67
N ALA A 108 6.35 0.09 -8.55
CA ALA A 108 7.79 0.00 -8.78
C ALA A 108 8.59 0.41 -7.53
N ALA A 109 8.18 1.48 -6.84
CA ALA A 109 8.83 1.93 -5.62
C ALA A 109 8.65 0.90 -4.49
N ALA A 110 7.43 0.40 -4.30
CA ALA A 110 7.15 -0.65 -3.31
C ALA A 110 7.98 -1.92 -3.56
N LEU A 111 8.14 -2.32 -4.83
CA LEU A 111 8.96 -3.47 -5.20
C LEU A 111 10.44 -3.25 -4.88
N VAL A 112 11.02 -2.10 -5.25
CA VAL A 112 12.41 -1.79 -4.94
C VAL A 112 12.65 -1.81 -3.42
N LEU A 113 11.73 -1.23 -2.63
CA LEU A 113 11.85 -1.20 -1.18
C LEU A 113 11.74 -2.59 -0.53
N ALA A 114 10.84 -3.44 -1.05
CA ALA A 114 10.74 -4.83 -0.65
C ALA A 114 12.02 -5.62 -0.99
N GLN A 115 12.59 -5.38 -2.18
CA GLN A 115 13.86 -5.98 -2.60
C GLN A 115 15.02 -5.58 -1.69
N GLU A 116 15.14 -4.31 -1.35
CA GLU A 116 16.16 -3.83 -0.41
C GLU A 116 15.95 -4.42 1.00
N ALA A 117 14.70 -4.60 1.44
CA ALA A 117 14.41 -5.23 2.72
C ALA A 117 14.86 -6.70 2.76
N VAL A 118 14.61 -7.46 1.70
CA VAL A 118 15.03 -8.86 1.55
C VAL A 118 16.55 -8.97 1.38
N ALA A 119 17.16 -8.13 0.55
CA ALA A 119 18.61 -8.13 0.32
C ALA A 119 19.39 -7.84 1.61
N GLY A 120 18.87 -6.95 2.47
CA GLY A 120 19.41 -6.66 3.79
C GLY A 120 19.02 -7.66 4.89
N GLY A 121 18.21 -8.68 4.59
CA GLY A 121 17.72 -9.67 5.57
C GLY A 121 16.76 -9.12 6.62
N HIS A 122 16.21 -7.92 6.41
CA HIS A 122 15.30 -7.26 7.36
C HIS A 122 13.95 -7.95 7.46
N ASP A 123 13.52 -8.60 6.38
CA ASP A 123 12.31 -9.42 6.31
C ASP A 123 12.30 -10.54 7.36
N GLN A 124 13.46 -11.10 7.69
CA GLN A 124 13.59 -12.22 8.63
C GLN A 124 13.23 -11.85 10.07
N ALA A 125 13.29 -10.56 10.43
CA ALA A 125 12.88 -10.06 11.74
C ALA A 125 11.36 -9.85 11.86
N LEU A 126 10.60 -9.98 10.76
CA LEU A 126 9.15 -9.88 10.76
C LEU A 126 8.50 -11.26 10.96
N PRO A 127 7.38 -11.35 11.70
CA PRO A 127 6.62 -12.59 11.79
C PRO A 127 6.04 -12.99 10.42
N PRO A 128 5.83 -14.29 10.13
CA PRO A 128 5.44 -14.75 8.80
C PRO A 128 4.23 -14.05 8.17
N PRO A 129 3.13 -13.76 8.91
CA PRO A 129 2.00 -13.02 8.32
C PRO A 129 2.37 -11.63 7.82
N GLN A 130 3.19 -10.89 8.57
CA GLN A 130 3.68 -9.57 8.18
C GLN A 130 4.66 -9.64 7.02
N ARG A 131 5.53 -10.65 7.02
CA ARG A 131 6.47 -10.90 5.93
C ARG A 131 5.77 -11.20 4.61
N ALA A 132 4.62 -11.86 4.66
CA ALA A 132 3.78 -12.11 3.47
C ALA A 132 3.38 -10.80 2.77
N PHE A 133 3.08 -9.74 3.53
CA PHE A 133 2.76 -8.41 3.01
C PHE A 133 3.99 -7.69 2.46
N LEU A 134 5.16 -7.84 3.10
CA LEU A 134 6.41 -7.32 2.56
C LEU A 134 6.73 -7.93 1.17
N TYR A 135 6.29 -9.17 0.91
CA TYR A 135 6.51 -9.84 -0.36
C TYR A 135 5.45 -9.53 -1.44
N LEU A 136 4.32 -8.91 -1.10
CA LEU A 136 3.25 -8.62 -2.06
C LEU A 136 3.71 -7.81 -3.28
N PRO A 137 4.58 -6.80 -3.16
CA PRO A 137 5.08 -6.08 -4.34
C PRO A 137 5.76 -6.99 -5.38
N TYR A 138 6.37 -8.10 -4.95
CA TYR A 138 6.91 -9.10 -5.87
C TYR A 138 5.79 -9.83 -6.63
N MET A 139 4.72 -10.20 -5.93
CA MET A 139 3.53 -10.82 -6.52
C MET A 139 2.81 -9.86 -7.47
N HIS A 140 2.80 -8.56 -7.18
CA HIS A 140 2.13 -7.55 -8.01
C HIS A 140 2.91 -7.10 -9.24
N SER A 141 4.17 -7.51 -9.39
CA SER A 141 5.04 -7.13 -10.50
C SER A 141 4.60 -7.78 -11.83
N GLU A 142 4.53 -7.01 -12.91
CA GLU A 142 4.35 -7.57 -14.27
C GLU A 142 5.69 -8.06 -14.86
N SER A 143 6.46 -8.85 -14.10
CA SER A 143 7.79 -9.35 -14.50
C SER A 143 8.01 -10.81 -14.13
N ARG A 144 8.25 -11.65 -15.15
CA ARG A 144 8.53 -13.09 -14.96
C ARG A 144 9.75 -13.33 -14.06
N ARG A 145 10.80 -12.51 -14.18
CA ARG A 145 12.01 -12.63 -13.35
C ARG A 145 11.70 -12.34 -11.87
N VAL A 146 10.83 -11.37 -11.61
CA VAL A 146 10.41 -11.04 -10.24
C VAL A 146 9.55 -12.16 -9.66
N HIS A 147 8.66 -12.75 -10.47
CA HIS A 147 7.85 -13.91 -10.03
C HIS A 147 8.69 -15.15 -9.68
N GLN A 148 9.82 -15.39 -10.36
CA GLN A 148 10.75 -16.47 -9.99
C GLN A 148 11.32 -16.27 -8.59
N GLU A 149 11.73 -15.05 -8.25
CA GLU A 149 12.23 -14.74 -6.91
C GLU A 149 11.11 -14.77 -5.86
N ALA A 150 9.93 -14.25 -6.20
CA ALA A 150 8.75 -14.33 -5.36
C ALA A 150 8.40 -15.78 -5.01
N LEU A 151 8.49 -16.71 -5.97
CA LEU A 151 8.23 -18.13 -5.72
C LEU A 151 9.20 -18.71 -4.68
N ARG A 152 10.50 -18.36 -4.77
CA ARG A 152 11.52 -18.74 -3.78
C ARG A 152 11.15 -18.19 -2.40
N LEU A 153 10.78 -16.91 -2.31
CA LEU A 153 10.41 -16.23 -1.06
C LEU A 153 9.16 -16.83 -0.42
N TYR A 154 8.08 -17.02 -1.18
CA TYR A 154 6.84 -17.61 -0.66
C TYR A 154 6.97 -19.10 -0.33
N THR A 155 7.86 -19.83 -1.01
CA THR A 155 8.19 -21.22 -0.63
C THR A 155 8.88 -21.26 0.73
N ALA A 156 9.87 -20.40 0.95
CA ALA A 156 10.57 -20.30 2.24
C ALA A 156 9.68 -19.76 3.37
N LEU A 157 8.68 -18.94 3.05
CA LEU A 157 7.72 -18.40 4.02
C LEU A 157 6.86 -19.49 4.68
N GLY A 158 6.60 -20.60 3.99
CA GLY A 158 5.90 -21.76 4.56
C GLY A 158 4.40 -21.57 4.79
N LEU A 159 3.77 -20.57 4.16
CA LEU A 159 2.32 -20.34 4.24
C LEU A 159 1.65 -20.83 2.94
N PRO A 160 0.93 -21.99 2.96
CA PRO A 160 0.42 -22.62 1.75
C PRO A 160 -0.49 -21.73 0.90
N ALA A 161 -1.43 -21.02 1.55
CA ALA A 161 -2.37 -20.14 0.85
C ALA A 161 -1.66 -19.00 0.10
N ASN A 162 -0.59 -18.43 0.67
CA ASN A 162 0.20 -17.39 0.02
C ASN A 162 1.03 -17.95 -1.15
N LEU A 163 1.60 -19.15 -0.98
CA LEU A 163 2.33 -19.82 -2.06
C LEU A 163 1.41 -20.16 -3.25
N ASP A 164 0.19 -20.63 -2.98
CA ASP A 164 -0.79 -20.91 -4.02
C ASP A 164 -1.28 -19.63 -4.70
N ALA A 165 -1.48 -18.55 -3.96
CA ALA A 165 -1.73 -17.23 -4.55
C ALA A 165 -0.59 -16.80 -5.47
N GLN A 166 0.67 -16.92 -5.03
CA GLN A 166 1.84 -16.58 -5.84
C GLN A 166 1.90 -17.38 -7.15
N ARG A 167 1.64 -18.69 -7.10
CA ARG A 167 1.62 -19.56 -8.28
C ARG A 167 0.56 -19.14 -9.30
N ARG A 168 -0.64 -18.79 -8.84
CA ARG A 168 -1.72 -18.29 -9.71
C ARG A 168 -1.33 -16.97 -10.40
N HIS A 169 -0.73 -16.04 -9.66
CA HIS A 169 -0.24 -14.78 -10.22
C HIS A 169 0.88 -15.01 -11.24
N GLN A 170 1.86 -15.85 -10.91
CA GLN A 170 2.94 -16.23 -11.82
C GLN A 170 2.42 -16.81 -13.13
N ALA A 171 1.44 -17.71 -13.09
CA ALA A 171 0.87 -18.31 -14.29
C ALA A 171 0.28 -17.28 -15.27
N ILE A 172 -0.31 -16.20 -14.74
CA ILE A 172 -0.88 -15.11 -15.55
C ILE A 172 0.22 -14.32 -16.22
N VAL A 173 1.26 -13.94 -15.48
CA VAL A 173 2.40 -13.19 -16.01
C VAL A 173 3.27 -14.05 -16.95
N GLU A 174 3.34 -15.36 -16.72
CA GLU A 174 3.94 -16.30 -17.68
C GLU A 174 3.17 -16.32 -18.99
N ARG A 175 1.83 -16.40 -18.94
CA ARG A 175 0.98 -16.45 -20.12
C ARG A 175 0.96 -15.12 -20.90
N PHE A 176 0.70 -14.01 -20.23
CA PHE A 176 0.42 -12.72 -20.88
C PHE A 176 1.56 -11.70 -20.79
N GLY A 177 2.57 -11.95 -19.94
CA GLY A 177 3.63 -10.97 -19.66
C GLY A 177 3.18 -9.80 -18.78
N ARG A 178 1.90 -9.74 -18.41
CA ARG A 178 1.27 -8.66 -17.63
C ARG A 178 -0.03 -9.15 -16.99
N TYR A 179 -0.74 -8.28 -16.26
CA TYR A 179 -2.06 -8.55 -15.70
C TYR A 179 -3.18 -7.96 -16.58
N PRO A 180 -3.95 -8.79 -17.31
CA PRO A 180 -4.98 -8.29 -18.23
C PRO A 180 -6.08 -7.46 -17.55
N HIS A 181 -6.41 -7.74 -16.28
CA HIS A 181 -7.43 -7.00 -15.55
C HIS A 181 -7.06 -5.52 -15.31
N ARG A 182 -5.78 -5.16 -15.44
CA ARG A 182 -5.31 -3.76 -15.34
C ARG A 182 -5.45 -3.00 -16.66
N ASN A 183 -5.68 -3.69 -17.78
CA ASN A 183 -5.61 -3.08 -19.12
C ASN A 183 -6.53 -1.89 -19.28
N ALA A 184 -7.82 -2.04 -18.93
CA ALA A 184 -8.81 -0.98 -19.09
C ALA A 184 -8.44 0.28 -18.29
N VAL A 185 -8.06 0.10 -17.02
CA VAL A 185 -7.74 1.24 -16.15
C VAL A 185 -6.42 1.90 -16.56
N LEU A 186 -5.45 1.14 -17.08
CA LEU A 186 -4.17 1.65 -17.57
C LEU A 186 -4.21 2.12 -19.04
N GLY A 187 -5.39 2.11 -19.69
CA GLY A 187 -5.54 2.53 -21.09
C GLY A 187 -4.83 1.62 -22.11
N ARG A 188 -4.58 0.35 -21.77
CA ARG A 188 -3.96 -0.65 -22.66
C ARG A 188 -5.02 -1.37 -23.47
N ALA A 189 -4.74 -1.60 -24.76
CA ALA A 189 -5.56 -2.49 -25.56
C ALA A 189 -5.37 -3.95 -25.11
N SER A 190 -6.48 -4.67 -24.90
CA SER A 190 -6.48 -6.11 -24.63
C SER A 190 -6.46 -6.91 -25.93
N THR A 191 -5.71 -8.02 -25.94
CA THR A 191 -5.76 -9.00 -27.04
C THR A 191 -7.04 -9.84 -26.96
N PRO A 192 -7.43 -10.54 -28.05
CA PRO A 192 -8.55 -11.49 -28.00
C PRO A 192 -8.39 -12.57 -26.92
N GLU A 193 -7.16 -13.05 -26.71
CA GLU A 193 -6.85 -14.05 -25.68
C GLU A 193 -7.02 -13.49 -24.26
N GLU A 194 -6.58 -12.25 -24.04
CA GLU A 194 -6.76 -11.55 -22.76
C GLU A 194 -8.24 -11.30 -22.45
N LEU A 195 -9.04 -10.94 -23.46
CA LEU A 195 -10.49 -10.76 -23.31
C LEU A 195 -11.18 -12.07 -22.92
N ALA A 196 -10.89 -13.16 -23.63
CA ALA A 196 -11.41 -14.48 -23.29
C ALA A 196 -11.00 -14.94 -21.87
N PHE A 197 -9.77 -14.62 -21.44
CA PHE A 197 -9.32 -14.89 -20.08
C PHE A 197 -10.11 -14.09 -19.02
N LEU A 198 -10.42 -12.82 -19.28
CA LEU A 198 -11.16 -11.95 -18.35
C LEU A 198 -12.60 -12.41 -18.07
N GLU A 199 -13.15 -13.30 -18.88
CA GLU A 199 -14.46 -13.92 -18.68
C GLU A 199 -14.41 -15.14 -17.74
N GLN A 200 -13.22 -15.67 -17.46
CA GLN A 200 -13.04 -16.87 -16.64
C GLN A 200 -12.97 -16.53 -15.14
N PRO A 201 -13.38 -17.46 -14.24
CA PRO A 201 -13.13 -17.33 -12.81
C PRO A 201 -11.62 -17.22 -12.51
N GLY A 202 -11.26 -16.41 -11.51
CA GLY A 202 -9.86 -16.22 -11.12
C GLY A 202 -9.04 -15.36 -12.09
N SER A 203 -9.67 -14.66 -13.02
CA SER A 203 -9.03 -13.69 -13.93
C SER A 203 -8.72 -12.34 -13.28
N ARG A 204 -9.22 -12.13 -12.06
CA ARG A 204 -9.08 -10.93 -11.24
C ARG A 204 -8.59 -11.33 -9.85
N PHE A 205 -7.73 -10.50 -9.28
CA PHE A 205 -7.17 -10.63 -7.93
C PHE A 205 -7.32 -9.29 -7.22
#